data_AF-A0AA88EC29-F1
#
_entry.id   AF-A0AA88EC29-F1
#
_cell.length_a   1.000
_cell.length_b   1.000
_cell.length_c   1.000
_cell.angle_alpha   90.00
_cell.angle_beta   90.00
_cell.angle_gamma   90.00
#
_symmetry.space_group_name_H-M   'P 1'
#
loop_
_entity.id
_entity.type
_entity.pdbx_description
1 polymer ?
#
loop_
_entity_poly.entity_id
_entity_poly.type
_entity_poly.pdbx_seq_one_letter_code
_entity_poly.pdbx_strand_id
1 'polypeptide(L)' 'MLRREELDSKATRENCVAALYTLSHGSMRFRGLARDARAVEVLREIEERGCERAKKKAERMLQMMRGRDDGEDDEGD' A
#
# COMPACT_ATOMS: atom_id res chain seq x y z
N MET A 1 -9.97 -9.80 19.79
CA MET A 1 -9.04 -8.71 19.47
C MET A 1 -7.67 -9.33 19.25
N LEU A 2 -7.04 -9.09 18.10
CA LEU A 2 -5.71 -9.63 17.78
C LEU A 2 -4.68 -9.07 18.78
N ARG A 3 -3.74 -9.90 19.24
CA ARG A 3 -2.67 -9.46 20.14
C ARG A 3 -1.76 -8.47 19.40
N ARG A 4 -1.25 -7.47 20.12
CA ARG A 4 -0.42 -6.38 19.55
C ARG A 4 0.82 -6.89 18.80
N GLU A 5 1.36 -8.02 19.24
CA GLU A 5 2.50 -8.73 18.65
C GLU A 5 2.16 -9.34 17.28
N GLU A 6 0.90 -9.75 17.10
CA GLU A 6 0.37 -10.33 15.85
C GLU A 6 0.12 -9.23 14.80
N LEU A 7 -0.17 -8.00 15.24
CA LEU A 7 -0.31 -6.81 14.40
C LEU A 7 1.05 -6.24 13.94
N ASP A 8 2.11 -6.47 14.71
CA ASP A 8 3.47 -5.97 14.41
C ASP A 8 4.28 -6.91 13.50
N SER A 9 3.76 -8.13 13.28
CA SER A 9 4.40 -9.08 12.36
C SER A 9 4.59 -8.48 10.97
N LYS A 10 5.74 -8.78 10.37
CA LYS A 10 6.09 -8.36 9.00
C LYS A 10 5.00 -8.77 8.00
N ALA A 11 4.46 -9.98 8.15
CA ALA A 11 3.39 -10.50 7.30
C ALA A 11 2.08 -9.70 7.47
N THR A 12 1.76 -9.26 8.69
CA THR A 12 0.55 -8.46 8.94
C THR A 12 0.67 -7.07 8.31
N ARG A 13 1.85 -6.44 8.41
CA ARG A 13 2.12 -5.18 7.70
C ARG A 13 2.02 -5.34 6.18
N GLU A 14 2.65 -6.39 5.63
CA GLU A 14 2.62 -6.68 4.19
C GLU A 14 1.18 -6.93 3.70
N ASN A 15 0.37 -7.67 4.47
CA ASN A 15 -1.04 -7.92 4.16
C ASN A 15 -1.91 -6.66 4.28
N CYS A 16 -1.69 -5.83 5.30
CA CYS A 16 -2.41 -4.56 5.44
C CYS A 16 -2.11 -3.62 4.28
N VAL A 17 -0.85 -3.55 3.83
CA VAL A 17 -0.45 -2.75 2.66
C VAL A 17 -1.11 -3.30 1.39
N ALA A 18 -1.18 -4.62 1.21
CA ALA A 18 -1.88 -5.24 0.09
C ALA A 18 -3.40 -4.95 0.10
N ALA A 19 -4.05 -5.01 1.27
CA ALA A 19 -5.46 -4.66 1.39
C ALA A 19 -5.72 -3.17 1.08
N LEU A 20 -4.88 -2.27 1.61
CA LEU A 20 -4.94 -0.84 1.30
C LEU A 20 -4.68 -0.57 -0.19
N TYR A 21 -3.77 -1.32 -0.83
CA TYR A 21 -3.52 -1.29 -2.26
C TYR A 21 -4.78 -1.60 -3.05
N THR A 22 -5.40 -2.75 -2.79
CA THR A 22 -6.62 -3.18 -3.46
C THR A 22 -7.77 -2.20 -3.27
N LEU A 23 -7.94 -1.66 -2.06
CA LEU A 23 -8.98 -0.66 -1.77
C LEU A 23 -8.70 0.70 -2.41
N SER A 24 -7.42 1.04 -2.63
CA SER A 24 -7.01 2.27 -3.31
C SER A 24 -7.13 2.19 -4.83
N HIS A 25 -7.14 0.98 -5.39
CA HIS A 25 -7.24 0.73 -6.81
C HIS A 25 -8.64 1.16 -7.32
N GLY A 26 -8.68 2.11 -8.26
CA GLY A 26 -9.91 2.53 -8.96
C GLY A 26 -10.83 3.54 -8.24
N SER A 27 -10.51 4.01 -7.03
CA SER A 27 -11.36 4.98 -6.30
C SER A 27 -10.59 6.23 -5.86
N MET A 28 -10.88 7.37 -6.50
CA MET A 28 -10.33 8.68 -6.10
C MET A 28 -10.67 9.06 -4.64
N ARG A 29 -11.78 8.52 -4.10
CA ARG A 29 -12.19 8.73 -2.70
C ARG A 29 -11.20 8.12 -1.71
N PHE A 30 -10.57 7.00 -2.06
CA PHE A 30 -9.64 6.32 -1.18
C PHE A 30 -8.28 7.02 -1.12
N ARG A 31 -7.88 7.75 -2.18
CA ARG A 31 -6.65 8.55 -2.19
C ARG A 31 -6.65 9.68 -1.16
N GLY A 32 -7.80 10.34 -0.96
CA GLY A 32 -7.95 11.37 0.08
C GLY A 32 -7.76 10.78 1.48
N LEU A 33 -8.48 9.70 1.77
CA LEU A 33 -8.40 9.01 3.06
C LEU A 33 -6.99 8.44 3.33
N ALA A 34 -6.31 7.91 2.32
CA ALA A 34 -4.95 7.40 2.45
C ALA A 34 -3.95 8.53 2.76
N ARG A 35 -4.15 9.74 2.19
CA ARG A 35 -3.33 10.91 2.54
C ARG A 35 -3.61 11.38 3.98
N ASP A 36 -4.87 11.45 4.38
CA ASP A 36 -5.26 11.81 5.74
C ASP A 36 -4.70 10.81 6.78
N ALA A 37 -4.60 9.53 6.40
CA ALA A 37 -4.02 8.47 7.21
C ALA A 37 -2.47 8.40 7.16
N ARG A 38 -1.78 9.34 6.50
CA ARG A 38 -0.31 9.35 6.33
C ARG A 38 0.25 8.10 5.64
N ALA A 39 -0.49 7.54 4.69
CA ALA A 39 -0.05 6.37 3.95
C ALA A 39 1.17 6.66 3.04
N VAL A 40 1.36 7.90 2.58
CA VAL A 40 2.48 8.28 1.70
C VAL A 40 3.82 8.07 2.42
N GLU A 41 3.88 8.49 3.68
CA GLU A 41 5.07 8.39 4.52
C GLU A 41 5.42 6.94 4.82
N VAL A 42 4.41 6.12 5.13
CA VAL A 42 4.58 4.68 5.36
C VAL A 42 5.04 3.97 4.08
N LEU A 43 4.46 4.31 2.93
CA LEU A 43 4.86 3.71 1.65
C LEU A 43 6.30 4.08 1.28
N ARG A 44 6.77 5.29 1.57
CA ARG A 44 8.18 5.69 1.37
C ARG A 44 9.13 4.88 2.25
N GLU A 45 8.77 4.66 3.51
CA GLU A 45 9.58 3.81 4.40
C GLU A 45 9.69 2.37 3.87
N ILE A 46 8.59 1.84 3.32
CA ILE A 46 8.55 0.50 2.71
C ILE A 46 9.37 0.45 1.42
N GLU A 47 9.30 1.47 0.57
CA GLU A 47 10.12 1.61 -0.64
C GLU A 47 11.63 1.58 -0.31
N GLU A 48 12.03 2.24 0.79
CA GLU A 48 13.42 2.28 1.23
C GLU A 48 13.87 0.97 1.90
N ARG A 49 13.06 0.41 2.81
CA ARG A 49 13.49 -0.63 3.77
C ARG A 49 12.79 -1.99 3.62
N GLY A 50 11.78 -2.08 2.76
CA GLY A 50 10.98 -3.28 2.54
C GLY A 50 11.70 -4.41 1.80
N CYS A 51 11.04 -5.57 1.70
CA CYS A 51 11.47 -6.62 0.79
C CYS A 51 11.22 -6.21 -0.67
N GLU A 52 11.91 -6.81 -1.63
CA GLU A 52 11.82 -6.42 -3.04
C GLU A 52 10.38 -6.40 -3.58
N ARG A 53 9.55 -7.36 -3.16
CA ARG A 53 8.11 -7.40 -3.50
C ARG A 53 7.33 -6.23 -2.88
N ALA A 54 7.60 -5.90 -1.61
CA ALA A 54 6.96 -4.78 -0.93
C ALA A 54 7.39 -3.43 -1.51
N LYS A 55 8.66 -3.30 -1.92
CA LYS A 55 9.19 -2.10 -2.59
C LYS A 55 8.46 -1.82 -3.90
N LYS A 56 8.37 -2.82 -4.80
CA LYS A 56 7.64 -2.69 -6.07
C LYS A 56 6.17 -2.30 -5.87
N LYS A 57 5.50 -2.90 -4.89
CA LYS A 57 4.11 -2.55 -4.56
C LYS A 57 4.01 -1.12 -4.02
N ALA A 58 4.91 -0.70 -3.14
CA ALA A 58 4.91 0.65 -2.57
C ALA A 58 5.17 1.71 -3.64
N GLU A 59 6.13 1.48 -4.54
CA GLU A 59 6.42 2.35 -5.68
C GLU A 59 5.17 2.56 -6.56
N ARG A 60 4.46 1.47 -6.91
CA ARG A 60 3.24 1.52 -7.72
C ARG A 60 2.12 2.30 -7.03
N MET A 61 1.92 2.12 -5.71
CA MET A 61 0.97 2.92 -4.93
C MET A 61 1.33 4.41 -4.90
N LEU A 62 2.61 4.73 -4.73
CA LEU A 62 3.09 6.11 -4.72
C LEU A 62 2.84 6.78 -6.07
N GLN A 63 2.98 6.06 -7.19
CA GLN A 63 2.61 6.55 -8.52
C GLN A 63 1.11 6.83 -8.63
N MET A 64 0.24 5.90 -8.20
CA MET A 64 -1.21 6.11 -8.18
C MET A 64 -1.63 7.31 -7.30
N MET A 65 -0.97 7.51 -6.16
CA MET A 65 -1.21 8.65 -5.26
C MET A 65 -0.84 10.00 -5.88
N ARG A 66 0.05 10.03 -6.89
CA ARG A 66 0.46 11.25 -7.61
C ARG A 66 -0.51 11.68 -8.73
N GLY A 67 -1.49 10.87 -9.08
CA GLY A 67 -2.55 11.27 -10.01
C GLY A 67 -2.46 10.68 -11.41
N ARG A 68 -1.42 9.90 -11.73
CA ARG A 68 -1.31 9.22 -13.02
C ARG A 68 -2.02 7.88 -12.92
N ASP A 69 -3.27 7.87 -13.34
CA ASP A 69 -4.07 6.65 -13.54
C ASP A 69 -3.63 6.04 -14.88
N ASP A 70 -2.43 5.48 -14.93
CA ASP A 70 -2.09 4.51 -15.97
C ASP A 70 -2.55 3.17 -15.40
N GLY A 71 -3.82 2.85 -15.70
CA GLY A 71 -4.43 1.58 -15.35
C GLY A 71 -3.67 0.40 -15.97
N GLU A 72 -4.02 -0.78 -15.46
CA GLU A 72 -3.56 -2.09 -15.89
C GLU A 72 -2.24 -2.56 -15.22
N ASP A 73 -2.40 -3.45 -14.24
CA ASP A 73 -1.69 -4.74 -14.26
C ASP A 73 -2.63 -5.69 -13.54
N ASP A 74 -3.25 -6.52 -14.36
CA ASP A 74 -3.71 -7.85 -14.03
C ASP A 74 -2.62 -8.58 -13.22
N GLU A 75 -2.94 -9.02 -12.01
CA GLU A 75 -2.29 -10.18 -11.41
C GLU A 75 -3.40 -11.01 -10.77
N GLY A 76 -4.12 -11.72 -11.65
CA GLY A 76 -4.64 -13.02 -11.30
C GLY A 76 -3.48 -14.03 -11.25
N ASP A 77 -3.27 -14.61 -10.07
CA ASP A 77 -3.05 -16.05 -9.84
C ASP A 77 -3.35 -16.34 -8.36
#